data_AF-A0A7G4RIZ2-F1
#
_entry.id   AF-A0A7G4RIZ2-F1
#
_cell.length_a   1.000
_cell.length_b   1.000
_cell.length_c   1.000
_cell.angle_alpha   90.00
_cell.angle_beta   90.00
_cell.angle_gamma   90.00
#
_symmetry.space_group_name_H-M   'P 1'
#
loop_
_entity.id
_entity.type
_entity.pdbx_description
1 polymer ?
#
loop_
_entity_poly.entity_id
_entity_poly.type
_entity_poly.pdbx_seq_one_letter_code
_entity_poly.pdbx_strand_id
1 'polypeptide(L)'
;MTPDTTKAKPNYLIHMIYAAAFVLAVQIVVVYLIWNNIQINNERKAIDEKTRQAQEAQALKEKERKLILSTCQKIVSNLHKKSLTEACITQNNESMKRYKNCLNEAKNWADYNAYYPHNNALYAYEVNECKRRYSMSAKSNSNCVLPKSIASKINADFNKMHQSCSKIT
;
A
#
# COMPACT_ATOMS: atom_id res chain seq x y z
N MET A 1 94.08 44.30 42.47
CA MET A 1 93.85 42.93 41.98
C MET A 1 92.36 42.72 41.82
N THR A 2 91.89 42.78 40.56
CA THR A 2 90.66 42.15 40.08
C THR A 2 90.86 40.63 40.01
N PRO A 3 89.83 39.82 39.69
CA PRO A 3 88.43 39.85 40.12
C PRO A 3 88.04 38.46 40.68
N ASP A 4 86.88 38.29 41.32
CA ASP A 4 86.30 36.95 41.40
C ASP A 4 84.78 36.99 41.23
N THR A 5 84.37 36.99 39.96
CA THR A 5 83.04 36.57 39.54
C THR A 5 82.94 35.07 39.79
N THR A 6 82.38 34.67 40.93
CA THR A 6 81.92 33.29 41.16
C THR A 6 80.77 33.00 40.21
N LYS A 7 81.10 32.57 38.99
CA LYS A 7 80.17 31.92 38.07
C LYS A 7 79.66 30.67 38.78
N ALA A 8 78.41 30.69 39.25
CA ALA A 8 77.72 29.47 39.66
C ALA A 8 77.77 28.48 38.49
N LYS A 9 78.46 27.35 38.66
CA LYS A 9 78.48 26.28 37.65
C LYS A 9 77.04 25.80 37.47
N PRO A 10 76.48 25.80 36.24
CA PRO A 10 75.15 25.25 36.03
C PRO A 10 75.18 23.77 36.39
N ASN A 11 74.27 23.36 37.29
CA ASN A 11 74.16 21.98 37.74
C ASN A 11 73.44 21.16 36.65
N TYR A 12 74.16 20.94 35.54
CA TYR A 12 73.66 20.38 34.28
C TYR A 12 72.93 19.04 34.45
N LEU A 13 73.36 18.23 35.42
CA LEU A 13 72.74 16.96 35.79
C LEU A 13 71.29 17.13 36.26
N ILE A 14 71.00 18.17 37.04
CA ILE A 14 69.64 18.43 37.54
C ILE A 14 68.73 18.87 36.38
N HIS A 15 69.21 19.73 35.48
CA HIS A 15 68.44 20.14 34.30
C HIS A 15 68.18 18.97 33.33
N MET A 16 69.13 18.04 33.18
CA MET A 16 68.90 16.82 32.39
C MET A 16 67.82 15.91 33.01
N ILE A 17 67.78 15.78 34.33
CA ILE A 17 66.72 15.02 35.03
C ILE A 17 65.35 15.69 34.84
N TYR A 18 65.26 17.02 34.98
CA TYR A 18 64.02 17.74 34.73
C TYR A 18 63.56 17.64 33.27
N ALA A 19 64.48 17.73 32.31
CA ALA A 19 64.16 17.56 30.89
C ALA A 19 63.65 16.14 30.58
N ALA A 20 64.30 15.11 31.13
CA ALA A 20 63.85 13.72 30.97
C ALA A 20 62.47 13.47 31.61
N ALA A 21 62.23 14.01 32.80
CA ALA A 21 60.94 13.93 33.47
C ALA A 21 59.83 14.64 32.68
N PHE A 22 60.12 15.81 32.11
CA PHE A 22 59.19 16.55 31.25
C PHE A 22 58.85 15.76 29.99
N VAL A 23 59.85 15.20 29.30
CA VAL A 23 59.62 14.37 28.11
C VAL A 23 58.77 13.14 28.45
N LEU A 24 59.03 12.47 29.57
CA LEU A 24 58.21 11.34 30.04
C LEU A 24 56.76 11.76 30.32
N ALA A 25 56.54 12.88 30.99
CA ALA A 25 55.20 13.40 31.25
C ALA A 25 54.44 13.70 29.95
N VAL A 26 55.10 14.33 28.96
CA VAL A 26 54.52 14.57 27.64
C VAL A 26 54.18 13.26 26.93
N GLN A 27 55.07 12.27 26.95
CA GLN A 27 54.82 10.96 26.34
C GLN A 27 53.61 10.24 26.98
N ILE A 28 53.47 10.29 28.29
CA ILE A 28 52.32 9.71 29.00
C ILE A 28 51.01 10.38 28.55
N VAL A 29 51.00 11.72 28.46
CA VAL A 29 49.82 12.47 27.99
C VAL A 29 49.48 12.11 26.54
N VAL A 30 50.47 12.01 25.65
CA VAL A 30 50.25 11.64 24.25
C VAL A 30 49.68 10.22 24.13
N VAL A 31 50.24 9.24 24.85
CA VAL A 31 49.73 7.85 24.84
C VAL A 31 48.29 7.80 25.37
N TYR A 32 47.99 8.54 26.44
CA TYR A 32 46.65 8.63 26.99
C TYR A 32 45.64 9.22 25.99
N LEU A 33 46.01 10.30 25.29
CA LEU A 33 45.16 10.91 24.27
C LEU A 33 44.90 9.97 23.09
N ILE A 34 45.93 9.24 22.63
CA ILE A 34 45.80 8.26 21.55
C ILE A 34 44.87 7.12 21.96
N TRP A 35 45.06 6.54 23.16
CA TRP A 35 44.19 5.50 23.68
C TRP A 35 42.74 5.99 23.77
N ASN A 36 42.52 7.14 24.42
CA ASN A 36 41.18 7.68 24.61
C ASN A 36 40.46 7.89 23.26
N ASN A 37 41.17 8.41 22.26
CA ASN A 37 40.62 8.58 20.92
C ASN A 37 40.29 7.23 20.25
N ILE A 38 41.13 6.21 20.41
CA ILE A 38 40.87 4.85 19.90
C ILE A 38 39.62 4.26 20.57
N GLN A 39 39.48 4.39 21.89
CA GLN A 39 38.34 3.88 22.63
C GLN A 39 37.03 4.53 22.18
N ILE A 40 37.00 5.87 22.10
CA ILE A 40 35.84 6.63 21.62
C ILE A 40 35.46 6.21 20.19
N ASN A 41 36.45 6.03 19.30
CA ASN A 41 36.18 5.60 17.93
C ASN A 41 35.64 4.17 17.85
N ASN A 42 36.10 3.26 18.69
CA ASN A 42 35.59 1.90 18.75
C ASN A 42 34.16 1.85 19.29
N GLU A 43 33.85 2.62 20.32
CA GLU A 43 32.50 2.76 20.86
C GLU A 43 31.54 3.37 19.83
N ARG A 44 31.97 4.43 19.12
CA ARG A 44 31.19 5.01 18.01
C ARG A 44 30.90 4.01 16.91
N LYS A 45 31.92 3.27 16.43
CA LYS A 45 31.73 2.22 15.42
C LYS A 45 30.74 1.14 15.87
N ALA A 46 30.80 0.72 17.13
CA ALA A 46 29.88 -0.28 17.67
C ALA A 46 28.43 0.24 17.77
N ILE A 47 28.24 1.52 18.10
CA ILE A 47 26.92 2.16 18.10
C ILE A 47 26.41 2.29 16.68
N ASP A 48 27.21 2.84 15.76
CA ASP A 48 26.86 3.04 14.35
C ASP A 48 26.41 1.75 13.68
N GLU A 49 27.16 0.65 13.89
CA GLU A 49 26.84 -0.68 13.38
C GLU A 49 25.48 -1.19 13.91
N LYS A 50 25.20 -1.02 15.21
CA LYS A 50 23.91 -1.37 15.82
C LYS A 50 22.76 -0.54 15.26
N THR A 51 22.94 0.78 15.11
CA THR A 51 21.93 1.65 14.50
C THR A 51 21.68 1.30 13.05
N ARG A 52 22.72 0.97 12.28
CA ARG A 52 22.58 0.54 10.88
C ARG A 52 21.76 -0.75 10.78
N GLN A 53 22.07 -1.75 11.59
CA GLN A 53 21.30 -3.01 11.62
C GLN A 53 19.84 -2.79 12.02
N ALA A 54 19.58 -1.91 13.00
CA ALA A 54 18.22 -1.57 13.40
C ALA A 54 17.45 -0.81 12.29
N GLN A 55 18.11 0.11 11.59
CA GLN A 55 17.54 0.84 10.45
C GLN A 55 17.25 -0.09 9.27
N GLU A 56 18.17 -1.00 8.94
CA GLU A 56 17.97 -2.00 7.87
C GLU A 56 16.78 -2.94 8.19
N ALA A 57 16.67 -3.39 9.44
CA ALA A 57 15.53 -4.20 9.88
C ALA A 57 14.20 -3.43 9.82
N GLN A 58 14.19 -2.15 10.19
CA GLN A 58 13.01 -1.29 10.05
C GLN A 58 12.65 -1.05 8.58
N ALA A 59 13.63 -0.78 7.72
CA ALA A 59 13.42 -0.58 6.30
C ALA A 59 12.90 -1.86 5.61
N LEU A 60 13.37 -3.03 6.02
CA LEU A 60 12.86 -4.32 5.52
C LEU A 60 11.40 -4.52 5.93
N LYS A 61 11.07 -4.33 7.21
CA LYS A 61 9.68 -4.39 7.70
C LYS A 61 8.77 -3.40 6.99
N GLU A 62 9.25 -2.19 6.69
CA GLU A 62 8.49 -1.19 5.95
C GLU A 62 8.25 -1.61 4.49
N LYS A 63 9.25 -2.21 3.83
CA LYS A 63 9.11 -2.78 2.48
C LYS A 63 8.09 -3.91 2.45
N GLU A 64 8.17 -4.85 3.41
CA GLU A 64 7.21 -5.95 3.53
C GLU A 64 5.79 -5.41 3.76
N ARG A 65 5.63 -4.44 4.67
CA ARG A 65 4.33 -3.80 4.93
C ARG A 65 3.76 -3.13 3.68
N LYS A 66 4.59 -2.39 2.92
CA LYS A 66 4.17 -1.78 1.64
C LYS A 66 3.73 -2.83 0.61
N LEU A 67 4.46 -3.95 0.55
CA LEU A 67 4.11 -5.06 -0.35
C LEU A 67 2.78 -5.72 0.03
N ILE A 68 2.55 -5.97 1.33
CA ILE A 68 1.29 -6.54 1.86
C ILE A 68 0.11 -5.60 1.53
N LEU A 69 0.26 -4.30 1.81
CA LEU A 69 -0.78 -3.30 1.52
C LEU A 69 -1.11 -3.25 0.03
N SER A 70 -0.10 -3.19 -0.84
CA SER A 70 -0.27 -3.18 -2.30
C SER A 70 -0.97 -4.44 -2.80
N THR A 71 -0.57 -5.61 -2.27
CA THR A 71 -1.19 -6.89 -2.63
C THR A 71 -2.65 -6.94 -2.20
N CYS A 72 -2.96 -6.50 -0.97
CA CYS A 72 -4.32 -6.42 -0.46
C CYS A 72 -5.20 -5.52 -1.33
N GLN A 73 -4.72 -4.31 -1.67
CA GLN A 73 -5.44 -3.37 -2.54
C GLN A 73 -5.72 -3.97 -3.92
N LYS A 74 -4.75 -4.68 -4.52
CA LYS A 74 -4.91 -5.35 -5.81
C LYS A 74 -5.97 -6.46 -5.75
N ILE A 75 -5.98 -7.27 -4.69
CA ILE A 75 -6.99 -8.31 -4.48
C ILE A 75 -8.39 -7.68 -4.35
N VAL A 76 -8.53 -6.63 -3.54
CA VAL A 76 -9.80 -5.93 -3.34
C VAL A 76 -10.33 -5.31 -4.64
N SER A 77 -9.46 -4.71 -5.46
CA SER A 77 -9.84 -4.20 -6.79
C SER A 77 -10.34 -5.32 -7.73
N ASN A 78 -9.66 -6.46 -7.75
CA ASN A 78 -10.07 -7.61 -8.57
C ASN A 78 -11.41 -8.20 -8.11
N LEU A 79 -11.62 -8.31 -6.79
CA LEU A 79 -12.90 -8.76 -6.23
C LEU A 79 -14.04 -7.80 -6.58
N HIS A 80 -13.81 -6.49 -6.53
CA HIS A 80 -14.80 -5.50 -6.92
C HIS A 80 -15.22 -5.64 -8.39
N LYS A 81 -14.26 -5.76 -9.30
CA LYS A 81 -14.53 -6.01 -10.73
C LYS A 81 -15.34 -7.28 -10.96
N LYS A 82 -14.97 -8.37 -10.27
CA LYS A 82 -15.67 -9.65 -10.35
C LYS A 82 -17.11 -9.53 -9.83
N SER A 83 -17.30 -8.90 -8.68
CA SER A 83 -18.63 -8.70 -8.06
C SER A 83 -19.55 -7.84 -8.94
N LEU A 84 -19.03 -6.76 -9.54
CA LEU A 84 -19.78 -5.97 -10.52
C LEU A 84 -20.18 -6.83 -11.72
N THR A 85 -19.26 -7.61 -12.28
CA THR A 85 -19.53 -8.49 -13.42
C THR A 85 -20.60 -9.54 -13.10
N GLU A 86 -20.53 -10.18 -11.94
CA GLU A 86 -21.52 -11.16 -11.48
C GLU A 86 -22.90 -10.54 -11.26
N ALA A 87 -22.96 -9.35 -10.64
CA ALA A 87 -24.20 -8.60 -10.47
C ALA A 87 -24.82 -8.23 -11.82
N CYS A 88 -23.99 -7.85 -12.79
CA CYS A 88 -24.40 -7.55 -14.16
C CYS A 88 -25.00 -8.75 -14.87
N ILE A 89 -24.32 -9.89 -14.83
CA ILE A 89 -24.81 -11.14 -15.42
C ILE A 89 -26.15 -11.53 -14.78
N THR A 90 -26.25 -11.43 -13.45
CA THR A 90 -27.46 -11.76 -12.70
C THR A 90 -28.63 -10.87 -13.12
N GLN A 91 -28.41 -9.54 -13.18
CA GLN A 91 -29.44 -8.59 -13.59
C GLN A 91 -29.90 -8.81 -15.04
N ASN A 92 -28.96 -9.09 -15.95
CA ASN A 92 -29.28 -9.39 -17.34
C ASN A 92 -30.09 -10.69 -17.47
N ASN A 93 -29.72 -11.73 -16.72
CA ASN A 93 -30.46 -12.98 -16.68
C ASN A 93 -31.89 -12.78 -16.13
N GLU A 94 -32.04 -11.95 -15.10
CA GLU A 94 -33.35 -11.62 -14.54
C GLU A 94 -34.21 -10.85 -15.55
N SER A 95 -33.67 -9.81 -16.19
CA SER A 95 -34.36 -9.07 -17.25
C SER A 95 -34.76 -9.98 -18.41
N MET A 96 -33.89 -10.91 -18.81
CA MET A 96 -34.19 -11.90 -19.86
C MET A 96 -35.32 -12.84 -19.45
N LYS A 97 -35.34 -13.30 -18.18
CA LYS A 97 -36.41 -14.13 -17.65
C LYS A 97 -37.75 -13.38 -17.65
N ARG A 98 -37.76 -12.13 -17.17
CA ARG A 98 -38.96 -11.28 -17.16
C ARG A 98 -39.45 -10.97 -18.59
N TYR A 99 -38.53 -10.75 -19.53
CA TYR A 99 -38.86 -10.59 -20.94
C TYR A 99 -39.51 -11.84 -21.54
N LYS A 100 -38.95 -13.03 -21.29
CA LYS A 100 -39.56 -14.29 -21.74
C LYS A 100 -40.95 -14.51 -21.16
N ASN A 101 -41.16 -14.18 -19.88
CA ASN A 101 -42.50 -14.24 -19.29
C ASN A 101 -43.47 -13.26 -19.96
N CYS A 102 -43.04 -12.03 -20.25
CA CYS A 102 -43.83 -11.05 -20.99
C CYS A 102 -44.21 -11.56 -22.40
N LEU A 103 -43.29 -12.23 -23.10
CA LEU A 103 -43.61 -12.85 -24.40
C LEU A 103 -44.65 -13.98 -24.28
N ASN A 104 -44.58 -14.79 -23.22
CA ASN A 104 -45.59 -15.83 -22.96
C ASN A 104 -46.96 -15.22 -22.65
N GLU A 105 -47.01 -14.14 -21.87
CA GLU A 105 -48.25 -13.39 -21.60
C GLU A 105 -48.82 -12.78 -22.88
N ALA A 106 -47.98 -12.13 -23.69
CA ALA A 106 -48.36 -11.58 -24.99
C ALA A 106 -48.95 -12.66 -25.91
N LYS A 107 -48.32 -13.84 -25.95
CA LYS A 107 -48.82 -14.98 -26.72
C LYS A 107 -50.17 -15.48 -26.19
N ASN A 108 -50.29 -15.68 -24.88
CA ASN A 108 -51.54 -16.13 -24.28
C ASN A 108 -52.68 -15.13 -24.52
N TRP A 109 -52.37 -13.83 -24.49
CA TRP A 109 -53.35 -12.78 -24.77
C TRP A 109 -53.79 -12.77 -26.23
N ALA A 110 -52.85 -12.96 -27.15
CA ALA A 110 -53.12 -13.13 -28.58
C ALA A 110 -53.97 -14.39 -28.84
N ASP A 111 -53.58 -15.55 -28.28
CA ASP A 111 -54.28 -16.81 -28.42
C ASP A 111 -55.72 -16.73 -27.86
N TYR A 112 -55.93 -16.02 -26.75
CA TYR A 112 -57.27 -15.76 -26.20
C TYR A 112 -58.13 -14.90 -27.13
N ASN A 113 -57.52 -13.93 -27.83
CA ASN A 113 -58.19 -13.04 -28.78
C ASN A 113 -58.20 -13.59 -30.22
N ALA A 114 -57.91 -14.88 -30.42
CA ALA A 114 -57.77 -15.47 -31.76
C ALA A 114 -59.03 -15.41 -32.64
N TYR A 115 -60.20 -15.18 -32.05
CA TYR A 115 -61.46 -14.98 -32.77
C TYR A 115 -61.62 -13.58 -33.37
N TYR A 116 -60.72 -12.64 -33.06
CA TYR A 116 -60.74 -11.29 -33.64
C TYR A 116 -59.83 -11.17 -34.87
N PRO A 117 -60.25 -10.45 -35.93
CA PRO A 117 -59.52 -10.33 -37.20
C PRO A 117 -58.17 -9.59 -37.13
N HIS A 118 -57.74 -9.15 -35.94
CA HIS A 118 -56.49 -8.41 -35.72
C HIS A 118 -55.49 -9.11 -34.78
N ASN A 119 -55.65 -10.40 -34.50
CA ASN A 119 -54.81 -11.15 -33.56
C ASN A 119 -53.28 -11.00 -33.83
N ASN A 120 -52.86 -11.12 -35.09
CA ASN A 120 -51.43 -11.00 -35.43
C ASN A 120 -50.86 -9.59 -35.17
N ALA A 121 -51.65 -8.54 -35.41
CA ALA A 121 -51.24 -7.16 -35.16
C ALA A 121 -51.12 -6.89 -33.66
N LEU A 122 -52.05 -7.44 -32.88
CA LEU A 122 -52.09 -7.38 -31.43
C LEU A 122 -50.90 -8.10 -30.80
N TYR A 123 -50.59 -9.31 -31.25
CA TYR A 123 -49.39 -10.03 -30.80
C TYR A 123 -48.10 -9.23 -31.09
N ALA A 124 -47.97 -8.67 -32.30
CA ALA A 124 -46.81 -7.87 -32.67
C ALA A 124 -46.68 -6.59 -31.81
N TYR A 125 -47.80 -5.96 -31.46
CA TYR A 125 -47.83 -4.82 -30.54
C TYR A 125 -47.33 -5.20 -29.14
N GLU A 126 -47.87 -6.27 -28.55
CA GLU A 126 -47.48 -6.73 -27.21
C GLU A 126 -46.00 -7.15 -27.16
N VAL A 127 -45.50 -7.84 -28.20
CA VAL A 127 -44.09 -8.18 -28.32
C VAL A 127 -43.21 -6.92 -28.35
N ASN A 128 -43.63 -5.86 -29.03
CA ASN A 128 -42.90 -4.59 -29.06
C ASN A 128 -42.94 -3.86 -27.71
N GLU A 129 -44.06 -3.89 -26.99
CA GLU A 129 -44.13 -3.37 -25.62
C GLU A 129 -43.23 -4.15 -24.66
N CYS A 130 -43.18 -5.48 -24.75
CA CYS A 130 -42.24 -6.30 -23.98
C CYS A 130 -40.78 -5.92 -24.27
N LYS A 131 -40.42 -5.73 -25.55
CA LYS A 131 -39.07 -5.27 -25.93
C LYS A 131 -38.75 -3.91 -25.33
N ARG A 132 -39.70 -2.97 -25.38
CA ARG A 132 -39.55 -1.61 -24.85
C ARG A 132 -39.39 -1.61 -23.32
N ARG A 133 -40.24 -2.34 -22.60
CA ARG A 133 -40.23 -2.46 -21.13
C ARG A 133 -38.91 -3.01 -20.60
N TYR A 134 -38.35 -4.02 -21.25
CA TYR A 134 -37.11 -4.68 -20.81
C TYR A 134 -35.86 -4.21 -21.56
N SER A 135 -35.98 -3.15 -22.37
CA SER A 135 -34.89 -2.59 -23.19
C SER A 135 -34.17 -3.67 -24.03
N MET A 136 -34.91 -4.68 -24.49
CA MET A 136 -34.38 -5.77 -25.30
C MET A 136 -34.27 -5.29 -26.74
N SER A 137 -33.07 -4.83 -27.10
CA SER A 137 -32.70 -4.60 -28.50
C SER A 137 -32.18 -5.90 -29.12
N ALA A 138 -32.14 -5.98 -30.46
CA ALA A 138 -31.47 -7.10 -31.15
C ALA A 138 -29.95 -7.18 -30.88
N LYS A 139 -29.37 -6.16 -30.23
CA LYS A 139 -27.97 -6.11 -29.81
C LYS A 139 -27.85 -6.55 -28.36
N SER A 140 -26.79 -7.30 -28.07
CA SER A 140 -26.32 -7.59 -26.71
C SER A 140 -26.39 -6.33 -25.84
N ASN A 141 -27.02 -6.41 -24.66
CA ASN A 141 -27.03 -5.32 -23.70
C ASN A 141 -25.62 -5.16 -23.11
N SER A 142 -24.77 -4.40 -23.80
CA SER A 142 -23.39 -4.12 -23.41
C SER A 142 -23.29 -3.15 -22.23
N ASN A 143 -24.38 -2.44 -21.90
CA ASN A 143 -24.44 -1.53 -20.77
C ASN A 143 -25.11 -2.22 -19.59
N CYS A 144 -24.31 -2.94 -18.81
CA CYS A 144 -24.77 -3.31 -17.47
C CYS A 144 -24.97 -2.04 -16.63
N VAL A 145 -26.24 -1.66 -16.45
CA VAL A 145 -26.63 -0.62 -15.50
C VAL A 145 -27.25 -1.32 -14.30
N LEU A 146 -26.49 -1.39 -13.20
CA LEU A 146 -26.97 -1.96 -11.96
C LEU A 146 -27.99 -1.01 -11.29
N PRO A 147 -29.07 -1.54 -10.69
CA PRO A 147 -29.92 -0.75 -9.79
C PRO A 147 -29.09 -0.06 -8.70
N LYS A 148 -29.43 1.19 -8.37
CA LYS A 148 -28.68 2.00 -7.39
C LYS A 148 -28.47 1.29 -6.04
N SER A 149 -29.45 0.49 -5.59
CA SER A 149 -29.37 -0.28 -4.35
C SER A 149 -28.27 -1.34 -4.38
N ILE A 150 -28.17 -2.09 -5.48
CA ILE A 150 -27.15 -3.13 -5.68
C ILE A 150 -25.76 -2.49 -5.81
N ALA A 151 -25.64 -1.43 -6.63
CA ALA A 151 -24.39 -0.70 -6.79
C ALA A 151 -23.90 -0.09 -5.47
N SER A 152 -24.79 0.50 -4.68
CA SER A 152 -24.46 1.07 -3.36
C SER A 152 -23.94 0.01 -2.39
N LYS A 153 -24.58 -1.16 -2.35
CA LYS A 153 -24.14 -2.28 -1.49
C LYS A 153 -22.74 -2.77 -1.88
N ILE A 154 -22.49 -3.01 -3.17
CA ILE A 154 -21.18 -3.46 -3.67
C ILE A 154 -20.09 -2.43 -3.35
N ASN A 155 -20.38 -1.12 -3.50
CA ASN A 155 -19.45 -0.06 -3.15
C ASN A 155 -19.20 0.02 -1.63
N ALA A 156 -20.23 -0.17 -0.81
CA ALA A 156 -20.08 -0.18 0.65
C ALA A 156 -19.19 -1.34 1.11
N ASP A 157 -19.38 -2.54 0.57
CA ASP A 157 -18.57 -3.72 0.89
C ASP A 157 -17.12 -3.54 0.40
N PHE A 158 -16.94 -2.94 -0.78
CA PHE A 158 -15.61 -2.56 -1.27
C PHE A 158 -14.90 -1.56 -0.34
N ASN A 159 -15.61 -0.50 0.08
CA ASN A 159 -15.04 0.50 0.98
C ASN A 159 -14.63 -0.11 2.33
N LYS A 160 -15.43 -1.04 2.87
CA LYS A 160 -15.06 -1.78 4.09
C LYS A 160 -13.78 -2.60 3.89
N MET A 161 -13.68 -3.36 2.79
CA MET A 161 -12.47 -4.15 2.51
C MET A 161 -11.24 -3.27 2.29
N HIS A 162 -11.40 -2.14 1.60
CA HIS A 162 -10.33 -1.18 1.37
C HIS A 162 -9.83 -0.54 2.68
N GLN A 163 -10.75 -0.20 3.58
CA GLN A 163 -10.43 0.27 4.93
C GLN A 163 -9.71 -0.82 5.74
N SER A 164 -10.15 -2.08 5.66
CA SER A 164 -9.47 -3.19 6.32
C SER A 164 -8.04 -3.38 5.81
N CYS A 165 -7.78 -3.27 4.50
CA CYS A 165 -6.42 -3.30 3.97
C CYS A 165 -5.56 -2.18 4.59
N SER A 166 -6.09 -0.97 4.66
CA SER A 166 -5.36 0.20 5.21
C SER A 166 -5.06 0.06 6.71
N LYS A 167 -5.81 -0.78 7.42
CA LYS A 167 -5.62 -1.10 8.85
C LYS A 167 -4.67 -2.27 9.11
N ILE A 168 -4.01 -2.86 8.10
CA ILE A 168 -2.94 -3.86 8.27
C ILE A 168 -1.64 -3.17 8.76
N THR A 169 -1.80 -2.23 9.69
CA THR A 169 -0.76 -1.40 10.31
C THR A 169 -0.67 -1.76 11.78
#